data_AF-A0A6L5HIP4-F1
#
_entry.id   AF-A0A6L5HIP4-F1
#
_cell.length_a   1.000
_cell.length_b   1.000
_cell.length_c   1.000
_cell.angle_alpha   90.00
_cell.angle_beta   90.00
_cell.angle_gamma   90.00
#
_symmetry.space_group_name_H-M   'P 1'
#
loop_
_entity.id
_entity.type
_entity.pdbx_description
1 polymer ?
#
loop_
_entity_poly.entity_id
_entity_poly.type
_entity_poly.pdbx_seq_one_letter_code
_entity_poly.pdbx_strand_id
1 'polypeptide(L)'
;MAALARITLLSLAIGLSACSVHQPYESTPPTPPSPIPQPQPSDKPLPDMPIPQPPKPLPRTSATFAPPPGGPSHWDARLGVYVLDDQSNIFYRQRTYYRWDNGWSRGISPNGPWEETDTSGVPPGLSRQFK
;
A
#
# COMPACT_ATOMS: atom_id res chain seq x y z
N MET A 1 16.79 -51.86 -10.90
CA MET A 1 16.46 -50.79 -9.93
C MET A 1 14.99 -50.42 -10.14
N ALA A 2 14.22 -50.45 -9.07
CA ALA A 2 12.79 -50.71 -9.03
C ALA A 2 11.92 -49.65 -9.73
N ALA A 3 11.17 -50.09 -10.74
CA ALA A 3 10.03 -49.36 -11.28
C ALA A 3 8.80 -49.62 -10.39
N LEU A 4 7.96 -48.59 -10.22
CA LEU A 4 6.55 -48.67 -9.79
C LEU A 4 6.31 -49.04 -8.31
N ALA A 5 6.34 -48.05 -7.42
CA ALA A 5 5.62 -48.16 -6.15
C ALA A 5 5.16 -46.78 -5.63
N ARG A 6 3.83 -46.64 -5.46
CA ARG A 6 3.12 -45.67 -4.59
C ARG A 6 2.59 -44.37 -5.20
N ILE A 7 2.13 -44.43 -6.45
CA ILE A 7 0.98 -43.60 -6.87
C ILE A 7 -0.27 -44.30 -6.32
N THR A 8 -0.76 -43.91 -5.14
CA THR A 8 -2.18 -43.96 -4.69
C THR A 8 -2.23 -43.74 -3.17
N LEU A 9 -2.44 -42.50 -2.73
CA LEU A 9 -3.16 -42.16 -1.49
C LEU A 9 -3.86 -40.81 -1.74
N LEU A 10 -4.87 -40.87 -2.61
CA LEU A 10 -5.94 -39.87 -2.63
C LEU A 10 -6.74 -39.95 -1.32
N SER A 11 -7.45 -38.86 -1.02
CA SER A 11 -8.47 -38.66 0.02
C SER A 11 -8.00 -38.43 1.47
N LEU A 12 -7.77 -37.15 1.79
CA LEU A 12 -8.59 -36.55 2.85
C LEU A 12 -9.00 -35.14 2.43
N ALA A 13 -10.19 -35.06 1.84
CA ALA A 13 -10.91 -33.82 1.67
C ALA A 13 -11.35 -33.26 3.03
N ILE A 14 -11.66 -31.96 3.05
CA ILE A 14 -12.43 -31.23 4.08
C ILE A 14 -11.59 -30.54 5.15
N GLY A 15 -11.18 -29.31 4.83
CA GLY A 15 -10.97 -28.22 5.79
C GLY A 15 -11.77 -27.02 5.34
N LEU A 16 -13.09 -27.05 5.59
CA LEU A 16 -14.05 -25.99 5.29
C LEU A 16 -13.76 -24.71 6.10
N SER A 17 -13.90 -23.58 5.40
CA SER A 17 -14.46 -22.31 5.89
C SER A 17 -13.69 -21.45 6.91
N ALA A 18 -13.55 -20.17 6.54
CA ALA A 18 -13.53 -18.91 7.33
C ALA A 18 -12.35 -18.02 6.87
N CYS A 19 -12.48 -16.79 6.36
CA CYS A 19 -13.60 -15.85 6.26
C CYS A 19 -13.43 -15.02 4.98
N SER A 20 -14.45 -14.97 4.14
CA SER A 20 -14.62 -13.89 3.16
C SER A 20 -15.19 -12.66 3.88
N VAL A 21 -14.33 -11.81 4.45
CA VAL A 21 -14.75 -10.44 4.77
C VAL A 21 -14.51 -9.57 3.55
N HIS A 22 -15.60 -9.42 2.79
CA HIS A 22 -15.81 -8.37 1.82
C HIS A 22 -15.66 -7.01 2.52
N GLN A 23 -14.88 -6.11 1.94
CA GLN A 23 -15.15 -4.68 2.06
C GLN A 23 -15.25 -4.13 0.64
N PRO A 24 -16.42 -3.64 0.21
CA PRO A 24 -16.54 -2.92 -1.04
C PRO A 24 -15.66 -1.67 -0.95
N TYR A 25 -14.66 -1.56 -1.82
CA TYR A 25 -14.00 -0.29 -2.05
C TYR A 25 -14.92 0.56 -2.92
N GLU A 26 -15.39 1.68 -2.40
CA GLU A 26 -16.01 2.70 -3.23
C GLU A 26 -14.89 3.40 -4.01
N SER A 27 -14.82 3.13 -5.31
CA SER A 27 -14.02 3.92 -6.25
C SER A 27 -14.70 5.26 -6.48
N THR A 28 -14.18 6.34 -5.89
CA THR A 28 -14.58 7.70 -6.26
C THR A 28 -13.84 8.11 -7.55
N PRO A 29 -14.54 8.60 -8.59
CA PRO A 29 -13.92 9.00 -9.85
C PRO A 29 -13.17 10.35 -9.74
N PRO A 30 -12.21 10.64 -10.64
CA PRO A 30 -11.50 11.91 -10.66
C PRO A 30 -12.39 13.06 -11.16
N THR A 31 -12.56 14.09 -10.34
CA THR A 31 -13.27 15.34 -10.69
C THR A 31 -12.40 16.23 -11.60
N PRO A 32 -12.96 16.83 -12.67
CA PRO A 32 -12.23 17.73 -13.57
C PRO A 32 -11.87 19.08 -12.92
N PRO A 33 -10.85 19.81 -13.41
CA PRO A 33 -10.45 21.10 -12.86
C PRO A 33 -11.47 22.20 -13.19
N SER A 34 -11.91 22.94 -12.17
CA SER A 34 -12.81 24.10 -12.31
C SER A 34 -12.07 25.33 -12.87
N PRO A 35 -12.71 26.16 -13.72
CA PRO A 35 -12.14 27.42 -14.22
C PRO A 35 -12.03 28.47 -13.11
N ILE A 36 -10.98 29.29 -13.12
CA ILE A 36 -10.76 30.39 -12.18
C ILE A 36 -11.44 31.66 -12.72
N PRO A 37 -12.44 32.26 -12.04
CA PRO A 37 -12.93 33.60 -12.39
C PRO A 37 -12.10 34.69 -11.70
N GLN A 38 -11.68 35.70 -12.47
CA GLN A 38 -10.99 36.90 -11.96
C GLN A 38 -11.90 37.72 -11.01
N PRO A 39 -11.33 38.45 -10.02
CA PRO A 39 -12.12 39.13 -9.00
C PRO A 39 -12.71 40.44 -9.53
N GLN A 40 -14.02 40.63 -9.37
CA GLN A 40 -14.67 41.93 -9.45
C GLN A 40 -15.14 42.31 -8.03
N PRO A 41 -14.87 43.53 -7.54
CA PRO A 41 -15.28 43.95 -6.21
C PRO A 41 -16.78 44.28 -6.22
N SER A 42 -17.54 43.69 -5.31
CA SER A 42 -18.92 44.10 -5.04
C SER A 42 -19.19 44.00 -3.55
N ASP A 43 -19.27 45.18 -2.94
CA ASP A 43 -19.71 45.45 -1.58
C ASP A 43 -21.16 44.99 -1.36
N LYS A 44 -21.34 43.71 -1.05
CA LYS A 44 -22.54 43.17 -0.40
C LYS A 44 -22.09 42.15 0.65
N PRO A 45 -22.58 42.20 1.90
CA PRO A 45 -22.28 41.14 2.87
C PRO A 45 -22.85 39.84 2.30
N LEU A 46 -21.98 38.88 1.96
CA LEU A 46 -22.43 37.53 1.65
C LEU A 46 -23.12 36.96 2.91
N PRO A 47 -24.22 36.20 2.76
CA PRO A 47 -24.77 35.41 3.85
C PRO A 47 -23.67 34.53 4.47
N ASP A 48 -23.65 34.42 5.80
CA ASP A 48 -22.76 33.55 6.58
C ASP A 48 -22.96 32.08 6.17
N MET A 49 -22.33 31.67 5.07
CA MET A 49 -22.19 30.26 4.72
C MET A 49 -21.01 29.70 5.52
N PRO A 50 -21.19 28.57 6.24
CA PRO A 50 -20.08 27.93 6.94
C PRO A 50 -18.98 27.59 5.94
N ILE A 51 -17.79 28.17 6.11
CA ILE A 51 -16.61 27.83 5.33
C ILE A 51 -16.30 26.35 5.61
N PRO A 52 -16.25 25.47 4.58
CA PRO A 52 -15.86 24.08 4.78
C PRO A 52 -14.44 24.04 5.37
N GLN A 53 -14.30 23.47 6.56
CA GLN A 53 -12.99 23.33 7.20
C GLN A 53 -12.12 22.35 6.40
N PRO A 54 -10.81 22.62 6.25
CA PRO A 54 -9.91 21.68 5.60
C PRO A 54 -9.92 20.34 6.35
N PRO A 55 -9.85 19.20 5.62
CA PRO A 55 -9.83 17.88 6.24
C PRO A 55 -8.63 17.74 7.16
N LYS A 56 -8.83 17.03 8.28
CA LYS A 56 -7.77 16.80 9.27
C LYS A 56 -6.60 16.03 8.62
N PRO A 57 -5.34 16.41 8.88
CA PRO A 57 -4.19 15.70 8.33
C PRO A 57 -4.23 14.21 8.68
N LEU A 58 -4.02 13.36 7.69
CA LEU A 58 -3.89 11.92 7.91
C LEU A 58 -2.62 11.60 8.69
N PRO A 59 -2.62 10.58 9.56
CA PRO A 59 -1.42 10.12 10.23
C PRO A 59 -0.35 9.70 9.21
N ARG A 60 0.87 10.25 9.33
CA ARG A 60 2.02 9.86 8.51
C ARG A 60 2.73 8.60 9.05
N THR A 61 2.25 8.06 10.16
CA THR A 61 2.76 6.84 10.80
C THR A 61 1.61 5.87 11.02
N SER A 62 1.92 4.58 11.03
CA SER A 62 0.95 3.55 11.36
C SER A 62 0.90 3.31 12.87
N ALA A 63 -0.25 2.87 13.38
CA ALA A 63 -0.40 2.49 14.80
C ALA A 63 0.21 1.12 15.13
N THR A 64 0.38 0.24 14.13
CA THR A 64 0.77 -1.17 14.33
C THR A 64 2.19 -1.46 13.89
N PHE A 65 2.67 -0.80 12.84
CA PHE A 65 3.98 -1.00 12.26
C PHE A 65 4.89 0.17 12.60
N ALA A 66 6.07 -0.12 13.11
CA ALA A 66 7.08 0.89 13.36
C ALA A 66 7.66 1.43 12.03
N PRO A 67 8.08 2.71 11.98
CA PRO A 67 8.82 3.26 10.85
C PRO A 67 10.21 2.60 10.68
N PRO A 68 10.84 2.72 9.51
CA PRO A 68 12.22 2.30 9.31
C PRO A 68 13.18 3.09 10.22
N PRO A 69 14.26 2.45 10.70
CA PRO A 69 15.32 3.17 11.39
C PRO A 69 16.10 4.05 10.41
N GLY A 70 16.21 5.34 10.71
CA GLY A 70 17.13 6.25 10.03
C GLY A 70 16.68 6.71 8.65
N GLY A 71 15.93 7.83 8.62
CA GLY A 71 15.60 8.55 7.40
C GLY A 71 14.15 8.99 7.34
N PRO A 72 13.82 9.96 6.48
CA PRO A 72 12.46 10.38 6.23
C PRO A 72 11.66 9.26 5.53
N SER A 73 10.49 8.98 6.08
CA SER A 73 9.56 8.01 5.51
C SER A 73 8.14 8.35 5.94
N HIS A 74 7.16 7.85 5.18
CA HIS A 74 5.75 7.98 5.50
C HIS A 74 5.01 6.66 5.32
N TRP A 75 4.00 6.45 6.16
CA TRP A 75 3.09 5.32 6.01
C TRP A 75 2.14 5.55 4.84
N ASP A 76 2.09 4.61 3.89
CA ASP A 76 1.06 4.50 2.88
C ASP A 76 0.09 3.37 3.27
N ALA A 77 -1.12 3.76 3.70
CA ALA A 77 -2.15 2.82 4.15
C ALA A 77 -2.70 1.93 3.02
N ARG A 78 -2.67 2.39 1.77
CA ARG A 78 -3.17 1.67 0.60
C ARG A 78 -2.20 0.55 0.21
N LEU A 79 -0.90 0.82 0.32
CA LEU A 79 0.15 -0.17 0.12
C LEU A 79 0.37 -1.06 1.37
N GLY A 80 0.08 -0.51 2.55
CA GLY A 80 0.32 -1.16 3.84
C GLY A 80 1.81 -1.21 4.21
N VAL A 81 2.58 -0.21 3.79
CA VAL A 81 4.04 -0.12 3.99
C VAL A 81 4.46 1.33 4.26
N TYR A 82 5.65 1.50 4.80
CA TYR A 82 6.35 2.79 4.77
C TYR A 82 7.01 2.97 3.40
N VAL A 83 6.87 4.15 2.81
CA VAL A 83 7.60 4.58 1.62
C VAL A 83 8.76 5.45 2.09
N LEU A 84 9.97 5.21 1.56
CA LEU A 84 11.13 6.03 1.86
C LEU A 84 11.08 7.30 1.00
N ASP A 85 11.22 8.48 1.61
CA ASP A 85 11.06 9.75 0.88
C ASP A 85 12.26 10.02 -0.04
N ASP A 86 13.46 9.59 0.37
CA ASP A 86 14.71 9.83 -0.37
C ASP A 86 15.03 8.73 -1.41
N GLN A 87 14.24 7.65 -1.45
CA GLN A 87 14.54 6.48 -2.27
C GLN A 87 13.29 5.97 -2.99
N SER A 88 13.31 6.04 -4.32
CA SER A 88 12.24 5.47 -5.14
C SER A 88 12.24 3.94 -5.09
N ASN A 89 11.05 3.34 -5.20
CA ASN A 89 10.86 1.90 -5.29
C ASN A 89 11.39 1.09 -4.10
N ILE A 90 11.68 1.74 -2.97
CA ILE A 90 12.06 1.08 -1.73
C ILE A 90 10.98 1.33 -0.69
N PHE A 91 10.49 0.23 -0.13
CA PHE A 91 9.39 0.19 0.81
C PHE A 91 9.84 -0.54 2.06
N TYR A 92 9.24 -0.23 3.20
CA TYR A 92 9.59 -0.85 4.47
C TYR A 92 8.36 -1.34 5.23
N ARG A 93 8.41 -2.57 5.72
CA ARG A 93 7.41 -3.10 6.64
C ARG A 93 8.03 -4.19 7.51
N GLN A 94 7.78 -4.13 8.82
CA GLN A 94 8.20 -5.16 9.78
C GLN A 94 9.69 -5.54 9.65
N ARG A 95 10.59 -4.55 9.68
CA ARG A 95 12.06 -4.73 9.58
C ARG A 95 12.57 -5.30 8.25
N THR A 96 11.71 -5.39 7.24
CA THR A 96 12.07 -5.83 5.91
C THR A 96 11.91 -4.67 4.94
N TYR A 97 12.95 -4.42 4.16
CA TYR A 97 12.92 -3.53 3.00
C TYR A 97 12.53 -4.35 1.77
N TYR A 98 11.65 -3.80 0.95
CA TYR A 98 11.24 -4.35 -0.34
C TYR A 98 11.66 -3.38 -1.42
N ARG A 99 12.29 -3.89 -2.47
CA ARG A 99 12.72 -3.13 -3.63
C ARG A 99 12.01 -3.64 -4.88
N TRP A 100 11.51 -2.71 -5.68
CA TRP A 100 11.06 -2.99 -7.03
C TRP A 100 12.12 -2.56 -8.04
N ASP A 101 12.62 -3.51 -8.83
CA ASP A 101 13.54 -3.29 -9.94
C ASP A 101 13.35 -4.37 -11.00
N ASN A 102 12.35 -4.21 -11.86
CA ASN A 102 11.90 -5.24 -12.83
C ASN A 102 11.62 -6.62 -12.21
N GLY A 103 11.27 -6.62 -10.93
CA GLY A 103 11.18 -7.79 -10.09
C GLY A 103 11.19 -7.38 -8.63
N TRP A 104 10.70 -8.26 -7.77
CA TRP A 104 10.70 -8.01 -6.33
C TRP A 104 11.97 -8.54 -5.70
N SER A 105 12.53 -7.76 -4.80
CA SER A 105 13.58 -8.22 -3.89
C SER A 105 13.32 -7.71 -2.49
N ARG A 106 13.83 -8.42 -1.49
CA ARG A 106 13.71 -8.05 -0.08
C ARG A 106 15.08 -8.04 0.60
N GLY A 107 15.21 -7.29 1.68
CA GLY A 107 16.45 -7.17 2.43
C GLY A 107 16.24 -6.60 3.83
N ILE A 108 17.30 -6.58 4.64
CA ILE A 108 17.28 -6.02 6.01
C ILE A 108 17.80 -4.58 6.09
N SER A 109 18.25 -4.03 4.97
CA SER A 109 18.82 -2.69 4.82
C SER A 109 18.29 -2.06 3.52
N PRO A 110 18.10 -0.73 3.49
CA PRO A 110 17.62 -0.04 2.29
C PRO A 110 18.64 -0.08 1.14
N ASN A 111 19.91 -0.40 1.41
CA ASN A 111 20.97 -0.48 0.40
C ASN A 111 21.34 -1.93 0.03
N GLY A 112 20.53 -2.90 0.46
CA GLY A 112 20.82 -4.33 0.31
C GLY A 112 21.70 -4.90 1.45
N PRO A 113 22.15 -6.17 1.34
CA PRO A 113 22.00 -7.04 0.18
C PRO A 113 20.53 -7.37 -0.13
N TRP A 114 20.24 -7.59 -1.42
CA TRP A 114 18.91 -7.90 -1.92
C TRP A 114 18.77 -9.39 -2.22
N GLU A 115 17.70 -9.99 -1.73
CA GLU A 115 17.29 -11.36 -2.04
C GLU A 115 16.06 -11.32 -2.93
N GLU A 116 16.11 -11.98 -4.09
CA GLU A 116 14.97 -12.04 -5.01
C GLU A 116 13.78 -12.75 -4.37
N THR A 117 12.59 -12.26 -4.67
CA THR A 117 11.34 -12.87 -4.22
C THR A 117 10.27 -12.73 -5.29
N ASP A 118 9.29 -13.61 -5.25
CA ASP A 118 8.06 -13.44 -6.02
C ASP A 118 7.07 -12.51 -5.32
N THR A 119 5.89 -12.34 -5.92
CA THR A 119 4.80 -11.54 -5.37
C THR A 119 4.23 -12.08 -4.06
N SER A 120 4.48 -13.35 -3.70
CA SER A 120 4.00 -13.95 -2.44
C SER A 120 4.81 -13.49 -1.24
N GLY A 121 6.09 -13.13 -1.46
CA GLY A 121 6.98 -12.64 -0.43
C GLY A 121 6.90 -11.13 -0.17
N VAL A 122 6.03 -10.39 -0.87
CA VAL A 122 5.84 -8.94 -0.67
C VAL A 122 4.45 -8.63 -0.11
N PRO A 123 4.30 -7.51 0.63
CA PRO A 123 2.99 -7.02 1.07
C PRO A 123 1.95 -6.97 -0.07
N PRO A 124 0.71 -7.41 0.16
CA PRO A 124 -0.29 -7.51 -0.91
C PRO A 124 -0.54 -6.19 -1.67
N GLY A 125 -0.46 -5.06 -0.98
CA GLY A 125 -0.60 -3.74 -1.61
C GLY A 125 0.47 -3.46 -2.66
N LEU A 126 1.71 -3.89 -2.44
CA LEU A 126 2.81 -3.75 -3.39
C LEU A 126 2.61 -4.64 -4.62
N SER A 127 2.29 -5.92 -4.42
CA SER A 127 2.07 -6.88 -5.52
C SER A 127 0.96 -6.47 -6.51
N ARG A 128 -0.04 -5.70 -6.04
CA ARG A 128 -1.13 -5.20 -6.89
C ARG A 128 -0.74 -3.96 -7.69
N GLN A 129 0.27 -3.22 -7.23
CA GLN A 129 0.67 -1.94 -7.80
C GLN A 129 1.78 -2.08 -8.83
N PHE A 130 2.74 -2.96 -8.58
CA PHE A 130 3.85 -3.21 -9.49
C PHE A 130 3.73 -4.62 -10.07
N LYS A 131 3.90 -4.72 -11.39
CA LYS A 131 3.73 -5.94 -12.18
C LYS A 131 4.89 -6.10 -13.14
#